data_AF-A0A926B964-F1
#
_entry.id   AF-A0A926B964-F1
#
_cell.length_a   1.000
_cell.length_b   1.000
_cell.length_c   1.000
_cell.angle_alpha   90.00
_cell.angle_beta   90.00
_cell.angle_gamma   90.00
#
_symmetry.space_group_name_H-M   'P 1'
#
loop_
_entity.id
_entity.type
_entity.pdbx_description
1 polymer ?
#
loop_
_entity_poly.entity_id
_entity_poly.type
_entity_poly.pdbx_seq_one_letter_code
_entity_poly.pdbx_strand_id
1 'polypeptide(L)'
;MKISVAISILILAITAGVGWRGQQRLAFVREQHAKLIVRATQSGISLDPANPNNPIRITKRERKASAVDAKLLAAEFIAFAKEMEALERSGESQTDPAVKKRMMDFMDRMMSLDAAQLKALIAEVRASKDLKDDTRNGLIGFSIMSLASEHPQAALALFTESSDLFKEGGMREHIVSSSLAKWAKDDPLGALDWVKQNGKKFPDLITDDTKLGLISGAASQDPKLAFQILSELGLKDADNGIESIIRTAKTSEQRTTTLIALRDYLAKMPDEKSRKDLAENMMPRFGNSAAEEGFEAGSKWLANAKLTPSELEFITSSMSYNVKDGENGKWIEWLGTNLAPEKSEQSVRRMVERWTEKDYAAAGKWLTTTSDGPTKTAAVRSYAETIAQYEPETAAQWALTLPAGKDRDQTIKQIYQKWPASDAAGKEAFGIEHGIK
;
A
#
# COMPACT_ATOMS: atom_id res chain seq x y z
N MET A 1 19.59 -4.42 22.13
CA MET A 1 19.19 -3.45 23.18
C MET A 1 17.82 -3.80 23.76
N LYS A 2 17.58 -3.64 25.07
CA LYS A 2 16.22 -3.67 25.64
C LYS A 2 15.64 -2.26 25.52
N ILE A 3 14.85 -2.01 24.48
CA ILE A 3 14.09 -0.76 24.36
C ILE A 3 13.08 -0.74 25.53
N SER A 4 13.02 0.35 26.30
CA SER A 4 12.02 0.53 27.36
C SER A 4 10.62 0.19 26.82
N VAL A 5 9.82 -0.52 27.62
CA VAL A 5 8.47 -0.96 27.22
C VAL A 5 7.58 0.27 26.96
N ALA A 6 7.80 1.36 27.69
CA ALA A 6 7.09 2.62 27.49
C ALA A 6 7.42 3.29 26.14
N ILE A 7 8.70 3.24 25.71
CA ILE A 7 9.14 3.73 24.40
C ILE A 7 8.58 2.84 23.27
N SER A 8 8.52 1.53 23.50
CA SER A 8 7.92 0.58 22.55
C SER A 8 6.42 0.83 22.35
N ILE A 9 5.70 1.20 23.41
CA ILE A 9 4.27 1.57 23.33
C ILE A 9 4.07 2.93 22.64
N LEU A 10 4.93 3.92 22.91
CA LEU A 10 4.92 5.21 22.20
C LEU A 10 5.14 5.05 20.70
N ILE A 11 6.03 4.13 20.30
CA ILE A 11 6.26 3.78 18.89
C ILE A 11 5.04 3.05 18.29
N LEU A 12 4.39 2.14 19.04
CA LEU A 12 3.18 1.42 18.58
C LEU A 12 1.94 2.34 18.46
N ALA A 13 1.84 3.38 19.27
CA ALA A 13 0.74 4.35 19.20
C ALA A 13 0.78 5.21 17.91
N ILE A 14 1.95 5.34 17.26
CA ILE A 14 2.13 6.04 15.99
C ILE A 14 1.33 5.36 14.86
N THR A 15 1.30 4.03 14.83
CA THR A 15 0.58 3.27 13.78
C THR A 15 -0.94 3.45 13.81
N ALA A 16 -1.53 3.87 14.94
CA ALA A 16 -2.97 4.05 15.09
C ALA A 16 -3.46 5.51 14.96
N GLY A 17 -2.61 6.51 15.24
CA GLY A 17 -3.03 7.92 15.39
C GLY A 17 -2.99 8.78 14.11
N VAL A 18 -2.21 8.39 13.10
CA VAL A 18 -1.92 9.24 11.93
C VAL A 18 -3.15 9.50 11.04
N GLY A 19 -4.03 8.51 10.89
CA GLY A 19 -5.27 8.66 10.11
C GLY A 19 -6.31 9.59 10.75
N TRP A 20 -6.36 9.61 12.08
CA TRP A 20 -7.34 10.39 12.84
C TRP A 20 -7.03 11.90 12.83
N ARG A 21 -5.74 12.27 12.93
CA ARG A 21 -5.28 13.68 12.93
C ARG A 21 -5.47 14.36 11.57
N GLY A 22 -5.28 13.62 10.47
CA GLY A 22 -5.50 14.15 9.11
C GLY A 22 -6.93 14.65 8.91
N GLN A 23 -7.92 13.90 9.39
CA GLN A 23 -9.33 14.30 9.33
C GLN A 23 -9.65 15.49 10.25
N GLN A 24 -9.12 15.50 11.48
CA GLN A 24 -9.36 16.60 12.42
C GLN A 24 -8.73 17.92 11.96
N ARG A 25 -7.50 17.89 11.43
CA ARG A 25 -6.81 19.07 10.93
C ARG A 25 -7.47 19.63 9.67
N LEU A 26 -7.94 18.76 8.78
CA LEU A 26 -8.73 19.17 7.61
C LEU A 26 -10.04 19.85 8.04
N ALA A 27 -10.74 19.29 9.04
CA ALA A 27 -11.96 19.89 9.59
C ALA A 27 -11.69 21.27 10.22
N PHE A 28 -10.63 21.38 11.04
CA PHE A 28 -10.25 22.64 11.67
C PHE A 28 -9.84 23.70 10.65
N VAL A 29 -9.02 23.35 9.65
CA VAL A 29 -8.59 24.28 8.60
C VAL A 29 -9.78 24.76 7.77
N ARG A 30 -10.73 23.86 7.43
CA ARG A 30 -11.97 24.23 6.73
C ARG A 30 -12.82 25.19 7.56
N GLU A 31 -12.93 24.97 8.86
CA GLU A 31 -13.68 25.84 9.77
C GLU A 31 -13.02 27.23 9.91
N GLN A 32 -11.69 27.28 10.07
CA GLN A 32 -10.96 28.55 10.12
C GLN A 32 -11.04 29.31 8.79
N HIS A 33 -10.93 28.59 7.66
CA HIS A 33 -11.08 29.17 6.34
C HIS A 33 -12.49 29.75 6.13
N ALA A 34 -13.54 29.04 6.55
CA ALA A 34 -14.91 29.55 6.50
C ALA A 34 -15.10 30.82 7.36
N LYS A 35 -14.55 30.85 8.58
CA LYS A 35 -14.59 32.03 9.46
C LYS A 35 -13.83 33.22 8.88
N LEU A 36 -12.69 32.96 8.24
CA LEU A 36 -11.88 33.99 7.57
C LEU A 36 -12.59 34.56 6.34
N ILE A 37 -13.24 33.72 5.53
CA ILE A 37 -14.07 34.17 4.40
C ILE A 37 -15.19 35.07 4.91
N VAL A 38 -15.92 34.65 5.95
CA VAL A 38 -17.01 35.46 6.51
C VAL A 38 -16.52 36.82 7.00
N ARG A 39 -15.38 36.88 7.71
CA ARG A 39 -14.77 38.14 8.15
C ARG A 39 -14.27 39.01 7.00
N ALA A 40 -13.70 38.39 5.97
CA ALA A 40 -13.24 39.09 4.77
C ALA A 40 -14.43 39.75 4.05
N THR A 41 -15.52 39.01 3.84
CA THR A 41 -16.76 39.52 3.24
C THR A 41 -17.38 40.64 4.06
N GLN A 42 -17.43 40.50 5.39
CA GLN A 42 -17.92 41.56 6.30
C GLN A 42 -17.05 42.83 6.28
N SER A 43 -15.78 42.70 5.89
CA SER A 43 -14.85 43.82 5.77
C SER A 43 -14.76 44.37 4.33
N GLY A 44 -15.65 43.95 3.43
CA GLY A 44 -15.69 44.39 2.03
C GLY A 44 -14.58 43.79 1.14
N ILE A 45 -13.86 42.77 1.62
CA ILE A 45 -12.80 42.09 0.89
C ILE A 45 -13.40 40.90 0.14
N SER A 46 -13.50 41.00 -1.19
CA SER A 46 -13.87 39.87 -2.05
C SER A 46 -12.65 38.99 -2.30
N LEU A 47 -12.80 37.68 -2.04
CA LEU A 47 -11.80 36.64 -2.31
C LEU A 47 -12.16 35.87 -3.59
N ASP A 48 -12.64 36.56 -4.63
CA ASP A 48 -12.85 35.95 -5.94
C ASP A 48 -11.51 35.83 -6.68
N PRO A 49 -10.96 34.61 -6.87
CA PRO A 49 -9.69 34.43 -7.56
C PRO A 49 -9.73 34.82 -9.05
N ALA A 50 -10.92 35.07 -9.62
CA ALA A 50 -11.09 35.51 -11.00
C ALA A 50 -11.14 37.05 -11.17
N ASN A 51 -11.11 37.84 -10.09
CA ASN A 51 -11.19 39.31 -10.18
C ASN A 51 -9.79 39.96 -10.30
N PRO A 52 -9.40 40.51 -11.47
CA PRO A 52 -8.05 41.00 -11.73
C PRO A 52 -7.67 42.27 -10.94
N ASN A 53 -8.63 42.93 -10.29
CA ASN A 53 -8.39 44.19 -9.57
C ASN A 53 -7.99 44.04 -8.09
N ASN A 54 -7.87 42.81 -7.55
CA ASN A 54 -7.53 42.60 -6.14
C ASN A 54 -6.58 41.40 -5.92
N PRO A 55 -5.28 41.51 -6.23
CA PRO A 55 -4.35 40.40 -6.06
C PRO A 55 -4.12 40.09 -4.56
N ILE A 56 -4.24 38.82 -4.19
CA ILE A 56 -3.93 38.32 -2.85
C ILE A 56 -2.45 38.63 -2.52
N ARG A 57 -2.21 39.60 -1.65
CA ARG A 57 -0.86 39.91 -1.14
C ARG A 57 -0.51 38.99 0.02
N ILE A 58 0.25 37.93 -0.25
CA ILE A 58 0.84 37.07 0.79
C ILE A 58 2.04 37.82 1.40
N THR A 59 1.85 38.51 2.52
CA THR A 59 2.98 39.02 3.29
C THR A 59 3.53 37.90 4.17
N LYS A 60 4.72 37.37 3.83
CA LYS A 60 5.52 36.53 4.73
C LYS A 60 6.07 37.39 5.87
N ARG A 61 5.36 37.48 6.98
CA ARG A 61 5.90 38.02 8.24
C ARG A 61 6.15 36.84 9.18
N GLU A 62 7.39 36.40 9.29
CA GLU A 62 7.80 35.42 10.30
C GLU A 62 7.63 36.02 11.71
N ARG A 63 6.80 35.37 12.54
CA ARG A 63 6.54 35.80 13.92
C ARG A 63 7.68 35.34 14.82
N LYS A 64 8.31 36.29 15.52
CA LYS A 64 9.37 36.12 16.54
C LYS A 64 8.97 35.32 17.81
N ALA A 65 7.84 34.61 17.81
CA ALA A 65 7.32 33.88 18.98
C ALA A 65 8.00 32.52 19.23
N SER A 66 8.83 32.01 18.31
CA SER A 66 9.25 30.60 18.30
C SER A 66 10.32 30.18 19.31
N ALA A 67 11.22 31.07 19.76
CA ALA A 67 12.41 30.66 20.50
C ALA A 67 12.20 30.54 22.03
N VAL A 68 11.32 31.34 22.61
CA VAL A 68 11.04 31.34 24.06
C VAL A 68 10.10 30.20 24.43
N ASP A 69 9.09 29.94 23.59
CA ASP A 69 8.15 28.83 23.77
C ASP A 69 8.84 27.47 23.62
N ALA A 70 9.81 27.34 22.70
CA ALA A 70 10.51 26.08 22.45
C ALA A 70 11.36 25.59 23.63
N LYS A 71 12.01 26.50 24.39
CA LYS A 71 12.81 26.13 25.56
C LYS A 71 11.95 25.70 26.75
N LEU A 72 10.86 26.43 27.00
CA LEU A 72 9.91 26.09 28.06
C LEU A 72 9.27 24.73 27.77
N LEU A 73 8.86 24.55 26.51
CA LEU A 73 8.30 23.31 26.02
C LEU A 73 9.32 22.16 26.13
N ALA A 74 10.57 22.35 25.72
CA ALA A 74 11.63 21.34 25.89
C ALA A 74 11.86 20.97 27.36
N ALA A 75 11.81 21.93 28.27
CA ALA A 75 11.94 21.66 29.71
C ALA A 75 10.76 20.82 30.24
N GLU A 76 9.52 21.11 29.83
CA GLU A 76 8.33 20.30 30.14
C GLU A 76 8.47 18.87 29.58
N PHE A 77 8.96 18.74 28.34
CA PHE A 77 9.20 17.48 27.67
C PHE A 77 10.25 16.62 28.39
N ILE A 78 11.37 17.22 28.79
CA ILE A 78 12.43 16.56 29.57
C ILE A 78 11.91 16.15 30.96
N ALA A 79 11.12 17.00 31.62
CA ALA A 79 10.54 16.69 32.92
C ALA A 79 9.58 15.50 32.85
N PHE A 80 8.71 15.45 31.84
CA PHE A 80 7.82 14.32 31.62
C PHE A 80 8.59 13.02 31.35
N ALA A 81 9.65 13.06 30.55
CA ALA A 81 10.47 11.88 30.29
C ALA A 81 11.12 11.32 31.57
N LYS A 82 11.59 12.20 32.46
CA LYS A 82 12.13 11.81 33.77
C LYS A 82 11.06 11.19 34.69
N GLU A 83 9.83 11.73 34.66
CA GLU A 83 8.69 11.20 35.40
C GLU A 83 8.36 9.77 34.94
N MET A 84 8.32 9.54 33.62
CA MET A 84 8.09 8.20 33.05
C MET A 84 9.20 7.21 33.41
N GLU A 85 10.47 7.63 33.42
CA GLU A 85 11.56 6.78 33.90
C GLU A 85 11.42 6.41 35.38
N ALA A 86 10.90 7.31 36.20
CA ALA A 86 10.70 7.05 37.63
C ALA A 86 9.57 6.03 37.84
N LEU A 87 8.47 6.15 37.09
CA LEU A 87 7.35 5.20 37.10
C LEU A 87 7.76 3.80 36.60
N GLU A 88 8.61 3.72 35.57
CA GLU A 88 9.12 2.43 35.09
C GLU A 88 10.01 1.73 36.13
N ARG A 89 10.74 2.49 36.96
CA ARG A 89 11.56 1.94 38.06
C ARG A 89 10.75 1.52 39.28
N SER A 90 9.61 2.17 39.56
CA SER A 90 8.75 1.81 40.69
C SER A 90 7.93 0.54 40.43
N GLY A 91 7.84 0.09 39.17
CA GLY A 91 7.00 -1.04 38.79
C GLY A 91 5.50 -0.75 38.92
N GLU A 92 5.12 0.50 39.18
CA GLU A 92 3.73 0.93 39.23
C GLU A 92 3.13 0.83 37.84
N SER A 93 2.03 0.09 37.76
CA SER A 93 1.47 -0.39 36.51
C SER A 93 1.07 0.77 35.60
N GLN A 94 1.53 0.68 34.35
CA GLN A 94 1.16 1.45 33.16
C GLN A 94 -0.35 1.41 32.84
N THR A 95 -1.15 0.80 33.71
CA THR A 95 -2.62 0.71 33.64
C THR A 95 -3.35 1.88 34.28
N ASP A 96 -2.66 2.77 35.02
CA ASP A 96 -3.29 3.96 35.60
C ASP A 96 -3.89 4.85 34.48
N PRO A 97 -5.22 5.07 34.46
CA PRO A 97 -5.88 5.94 33.50
C PRO A 97 -5.31 7.36 33.45
N ALA A 98 -4.83 7.91 34.57
CA ALA A 98 -4.25 9.25 34.62
C ALA A 98 -2.90 9.32 33.88
N VAL A 99 -2.05 8.32 34.08
CA VAL A 99 -0.75 8.20 33.38
C VAL A 99 -0.97 8.00 31.88
N LYS A 100 -1.92 7.14 31.49
CA LYS A 100 -2.30 6.95 30.08
C LYS A 100 -2.79 8.25 29.44
N LYS A 101 -3.70 8.98 30.11
CA LYS A 101 -4.20 10.26 29.62
C LYS A 101 -3.06 11.26 29.42
N ARG A 102 -2.16 11.37 30.39
CA ARG A 102 -1.03 12.30 30.33
C ARG A 102 -0.03 11.94 29.22
N MET A 103 0.18 10.65 28.96
CA MET A 103 0.95 10.18 27.82
C MET A 103 0.29 10.54 26.48
N MET A 104 -1.04 10.44 26.38
CA MET A 104 -1.78 10.88 25.19
C MET A 104 -1.70 12.40 25.00
N ASP A 105 -1.87 13.19 26.07
CA ASP A 105 -1.75 14.65 26.02
C ASP A 105 -0.34 15.09 25.60
N PHE A 106 0.69 14.38 26.08
CA PHE A 106 2.08 14.56 25.67
C PHE A 106 2.27 14.27 24.18
N MET A 107 1.76 13.13 23.68
CA MET A 107 1.83 12.80 22.26
C MET A 107 1.11 13.84 21.41
N ASP A 108 -0.07 14.31 21.84
CA ASP A 108 -0.83 15.29 21.09
C ASP A 108 -0.09 16.64 20.96
N ARG A 109 0.53 17.08 22.07
CA ARG A 109 1.39 18.27 22.09
C ARG A 109 2.61 18.10 21.18
N MET A 110 3.32 16.96 21.23
CA MET A 110 4.43 16.70 20.30
C MET A 110 4.03 16.81 18.84
N MET A 111 2.92 16.18 18.50
CA MET A 111 2.40 16.15 17.13
C MET A 111 1.83 17.51 16.69
N SER A 112 1.71 18.49 17.58
CA SER A 112 1.26 19.86 17.28
C SER A 112 2.41 20.84 17.01
N LEU A 113 3.64 20.43 17.32
CA LEU A 113 4.82 21.25 17.12
C LEU A 113 5.15 21.40 15.63
N ASP A 114 5.60 22.59 15.26
CA ASP A 114 6.14 22.84 13.92
C ASP A 114 7.59 22.36 13.77
N ALA A 115 8.11 22.39 12.54
CA ALA A 115 9.47 21.98 12.24
C ALA A 115 10.56 22.70 13.06
N ALA A 116 10.38 24.00 13.36
CA ALA A 116 11.35 24.77 14.10
C ALA A 116 11.34 24.41 15.59
N GLN A 117 10.14 24.22 16.15
CA GLN A 117 9.94 23.79 17.53
C GLN A 117 10.46 22.37 17.76
N LEU A 118 10.23 21.43 16.83
CA LEU A 118 10.75 20.07 16.91
C LEU A 118 12.29 20.04 16.79
N LYS A 119 12.88 20.87 15.92
CA LYS A 119 14.34 21.03 15.84
C LYS A 119 14.94 21.58 17.14
N ALA A 120 14.31 22.60 17.71
CA ALA A 120 14.76 23.18 18.97
C ALA A 120 14.64 22.17 20.13
N LEU A 121 13.54 21.42 20.18
CA LEU A 121 13.36 20.33 21.15
C LEU A 121 14.48 19.28 21.04
N ILE A 122 14.79 18.83 19.83
CA ILE A 122 15.88 17.85 19.62
C ILE A 122 17.23 18.42 20.11
N ALA A 123 17.52 19.69 19.84
CA ALA A 123 18.74 20.34 20.30
C ALA A 123 18.84 20.39 21.83
N GLU A 124 17.76 20.77 22.51
CA GLU A 124 17.70 20.81 23.98
C GLU A 124 17.78 19.41 24.61
N VAL A 125 17.09 18.41 24.02
CA VAL A 125 17.18 17.01 24.46
C VAL A 125 18.60 16.48 24.30
N ARG A 126 19.29 16.78 23.18
CA ARG A 126 20.70 16.43 22.96
C ARG A 126 21.63 17.07 24.00
N ALA A 127 21.39 18.33 24.35
CA ALA A 127 22.22 19.08 25.30
C ALA A 127 21.97 18.68 26.77
N SER A 128 20.85 18.01 27.06
CA SER A 128 20.46 17.63 28.42
C SER A 128 21.35 16.52 28.99
N LYS A 129 22.08 16.86 30.06
CA LYS A 129 22.89 15.91 30.85
C LYS A 129 22.06 15.09 31.83
N ASP A 130 20.82 15.48 32.07
CA ASP A 130 19.97 14.85 33.08
C ASP A 130 19.17 13.66 32.57
N LEU A 131 19.27 13.37 31.27
CA LEU A 131 18.62 12.22 30.64
C LEU A 131 19.61 11.08 30.48
N LYS A 132 19.15 9.86 30.73
CA LYS A 132 19.88 8.65 30.32
C LYS A 132 19.97 8.59 28.79
N ASP A 133 21.05 7.99 28.28
CA ASP A 133 21.30 7.92 26.84
C ASP A 133 20.16 7.23 26.08
N ASP A 134 19.59 6.14 26.62
CA ASP A 134 18.46 5.44 25.99
C ASP A 134 17.21 6.33 25.85
N THR A 135 16.87 7.08 26.90
CA THR A 135 15.72 8.01 26.90
C THR A 135 15.97 9.19 25.97
N ARG A 136 17.18 9.75 26.00
CA ARG A 136 17.60 10.82 25.09
C ARG A 136 17.46 10.37 23.64
N ASN A 137 17.98 9.20 23.31
CA ASN A 137 17.95 8.65 21.96
C ASN A 137 16.52 8.31 21.52
N GLY A 138 15.70 7.76 22.42
CA GLY A 138 14.28 7.50 22.16
C GLY A 138 13.47 8.76 21.84
N LEU A 139 13.67 9.85 22.59
CA LEU A 139 12.99 11.12 22.35
C LEU A 139 13.42 11.77 21.02
N ILE A 140 14.70 11.71 20.69
CA ILE A 140 15.21 12.22 19.41
C ILE A 140 14.61 11.40 18.26
N GLY A 141 14.61 10.07 18.38
CA GLY A 141 14.00 9.16 17.40
C GLY A 141 12.52 9.46 17.17
N PHE A 142 11.75 9.58 18.26
CA PHE A 142 10.32 9.91 18.20
C PHE A 142 10.05 11.28 17.55
N SER A 143 10.88 12.28 17.84
CA SER A 143 10.75 13.62 17.26
C SER A 143 11.00 13.60 15.75
N ILE A 144 12.00 12.83 15.29
CA ILE A 144 12.30 12.64 13.86
C ILE A 144 11.16 11.89 13.16
N MET A 145 10.60 10.85 13.77
CA MET A 145 9.44 10.14 13.24
C MET A 145 8.21 11.04 13.11
N SER A 146 7.96 11.90 14.10
CA SER A 146 6.85 12.85 14.07
C SER A 146 7.01 13.84 12.90
N LEU A 147 8.23 14.33 12.66
CA LEU A 147 8.55 15.20 11.54
C LEU A 147 8.36 14.54 10.18
N ALA A 148 8.58 13.23 10.04
CA ALA A 148 8.53 12.54 8.75
C ALA A 148 7.19 12.73 8.01
N SER A 149 6.10 12.84 8.77
CA SER A 149 4.74 12.95 8.23
C SER A 149 4.40 14.34 7.65
N GLU A 150 4.90 15.41 8.28
CA GLU A 150 4.50 16.80 8.00
C GLU A 150 5.64 17.64 7.42
N HIS A 151 6.88 17.26 7.72
CA HIS A 151 8.10 17.99 7.41
C HIS A 151 9.21 17.01 6.99
N PRO A 152 9.01 16.25 5.88
CA PRO A 152 9.91 15.17 5.49
C PRO A 152 11.36 15.64 5.26
N GLN A 153 11.57 16.85 4.74
CA GLN A 153 12.92 17.41 4.55
C GLN A 153 13.63 17.66 5.89
N ALA A 154 12.91 18.18 6.88
CA ALA A 154 13.44 18.42 8.21
C ALA A 154 13.76 17.09 8.92
N ALA A 155 12.86 16.11 8.78
CA ALA A 155 13.06 14.75 9.29
C ALA A 155 14.33 14.13 8.70
N LEU A 156 14.49 14.18 7.37
CA LEU A 156 15.66 13.63 6.68
C LEU A 156 16.96 14.33 7.07
N ALA A 157 16.97 15.66 7.19
CA ALA A 157 18.15 16.40 7.66
C ALA A 157 18.56 15.95 9.07
N LEU A 158 17.61 15.93 10.02
CA LEU A 158 17.87 15.49 11.39
C LEU A 158 18.24 14.01 11.48
N PHE A 159 17.70 13.19 10.58
CA PHE A 159 18.07 11.78 10.46
C PHE A 159 19.54 11.64 10.07
N THR A 160 19.99 12.36 9.04
CA THR A 160 21.39 12.35 8.62
C THR A 160 22.34 12.88 9.70
N GLU A 161 21.90 13.86 10.49
CA GLU A 161 22.67 14.39 11.63
C GLU A 161 22.68 13.45 12.85
N SER A 162 21.73 12.53 12.96
CA SER A 162 21.58 11.57 14.07
C SER A 162 21.81 10.13 13.62
N SER A 163 22.58 9.92 12.55
CA SER A 163 22.74 8.60 11.92
C SER A 163 23.41 7.58 12.85
N ASP A 164 23.98 8.00 13.96
CA ASP A 164 24.52 7.13 15.00
C ASP A 164 23.43 6.53 15.91
N LEU A 165 22.27 7.17 16.04
CA LEU A 165 21.19 6.76 16.95
C LEU A 165 20.37 5.59 16.43
N PHE A 166 20.36 5.38 15.10
CA PHE A 166 19.47 4.41 14.47
C PHE A 166 20.20 3.13 13.99
N LYS A 167 21.34 2.78 14.60
CA LYS A 167 22.28 1.77 14.07
C LYS A 167 21.71 0.34 14.01
N GLU A 168 20.66 0.02 14.75
CA GLU A 168 20.03 -1.31 14.78
C GLU A 168 18.57 -1.25 14.29
N GLY A 169 18.23 -2.02 13.24
CA GLY A 169 16.86 -2.33 12.82
C GLY A 169 16.31 -1.60 11.57
N GLY A 170 15.40 -2.25 10.84
CA GLY A 170 14.76 -1.75 9.60
C GLY A 170 13.85 -0.52 9.75
N MET A 171 13.69 0.00 10.98
CA MET A 171 12.95 1.23 11.26
C MET A 171 13.58 2.45 10.59
N ARG A 172 14.91 2.50 10.54
CA ARG A 172 15.70 3.53 9.85
C ARG A 172 15.30 3.68 8.38
N GLU A 173 15.30 2.55 7.67
CA GLU A 173 14.99 2.51 6.25
C GLU A 173 13.52 2.88 6.01
N HIS A 174 12.62 2.40 6.85
CA HIS A 174 11.19 2.74 6.76
C HIS A 174 10.93 4.24 6.93
N ILE A 175 11.56 4.91 7.89
CA ILE A 175 11.39 6.35 8.12
C ILE A 175 11.92 7.14 6.92
N VAL A 176 13.10 6.79 6.40
CA VAL A 176 13.66 7.48 5.22
C VAL A 176 12.80 7.23 3.99
N SER A 177 12.41 5.98 3.74
CA SER A 177 11.53 5.61 2.62
C SER A 177 10.20 6.36 2.68
N SER A 178 9.53 6.37 3.83
CA SER A 178 8.25 7.09 4.00
C SER A 178 8.39 8.61 3.90
N SER A 179 9.47 9.19 4.44
CA SER A 179 9.77 10.63 4.30
C SER A 179 10.02 11.00 2.84
N LEU A 180 10.79 10.19 2.12
CA LEU A 180 11.04 10.37 0.69
C LEU A 180 9.77 10.21 -0.13
N ALA A 181 8.91 9.24 0.19
CA ALA A 181 7.62 9.08 -0.47
C ALA A 181 6.73 10.31 -0.28
N LYS A 182 6.68 10.84 0.96
CA LYS A 182 5.88 12.03 1.26
C LYS A 182 6.44 13.28 0.57
N TRP A 183 7.76 13.49 0.60
CA TRP A 183 8.37 14.62 -0.11
C TRP A 183 8.18 14.49 -1.61
N ALA A 184 8.48 13.33 -2.19
CA ALA A 184 8.43 13.12 -3.63
C ALA A 184 7.01 13.22 -4.21
N LYS A 185 5.97 13.04 -3.38
CA LYS A 185 4.60 13.33 -3.76
C LYS A 185 4.39 14.81 -4.10
N ASP A 186 5.02 15.71 -3.35
CA ASP A 186 4.82 17.16 -3.50
C ASP A 186 5.93 17.81 -4.37
N ASP A 187 7.17 17.29 -4.27
CA ASP A 187 8.35 17.76 -5.00
C ASP A 187 9.31 16.58 -5.31
N PRO A 188 9.03 15.81 -6.37
CA PRO A 188 9.81 14.62 -6.74
C PRO A 188 11.25 14.93 -7.15
N LEU A 189 11.49 16.08 -7.79
CA LEU A 189 12.83 16.47 -8.22
C LEU A 189 13.70 16.92 -7.05
N GLY A 190 13.15 17.67 -6.09
CA GLY A 190 13.88 18.02 -4.87
C GLY A 190 14.24 16.78 -4.04
N ALA A 191 13.33 15.80 -3.93
CA ALA A 191 13.63 14.53 -3.28
C ALA A 191 14.73 13.75 -4.00
N LEU A 192 14.73 13.74 -5.35
CA LEU A 192 15.77 13.10 -6.16
C LEU A 192 17.14 13.76 -5.95
N ASP A 193 17.19 15.09 -5.97
CA ASP A 193 18.41 15.84 -5.73
C ASP A 193 18.99 15.54 -4.34
N TRP A 194 18.13 15.45 -3.33
CA TRP A 194 18.56 15.06 -1.98
C TRP A 194 19.13 13.65 -1.96
N VAL A 195 18.47 12.67 -2.59
CA VAL A 195 18.97 11.28 -2.68
C VAL A 195 20.33 11.24 -3.38
N LYS A 196 20.52 11.98 -4.48
CA LYS A 196 21.81 12.04 -5.19
C LYS A 196 22.92 12.67 -4.34
N GLN A 197 22.62 13.75 -3.62
CA GLN A 197 23.59 14.45 -2.78
C GLN A 197 24.00 13.65 -1.54
N ASN A 198 23.08 12.86 -0.99
CA ASN A 198 23.27 12.12 0.25
C ASN A 198 23.65 10.65 0.04
N GLY A 199 23.36 10.06 -1.12
CA GLY A 199 23.62 8.66 -1.41
C GLY A 199 25.09 8.25 -1.31
N LYS A 200 26.02 9.16 -1.65
CA LYS A 200 27.46 8.92 -1.45
C LYS A 200 27.91 9.04 0.00
N LYS A 201 27.23 9.89 0.79
CA LYS A 201 27.58 10.18 2.19
C LYS A 201 27.00 9.14 3.14
N PHE A 202 25.84 8.59 2.80
CA PHE A 202 25.09 7.63 3.61
C PHE A 202 24.64 6.43 2.77
N PRO A 203 25.56 5.64 2.20
CA PRO A 203 25.22 4.52 1.31
C PRO A 203 24.37 3.45 1.99
N ASP A 204 24.59 3.21 3.28
CA ASP A 204 23.81 2.26 4.09
C ASP A 204 22.39 2.77 4.40
N LEU A 205 22.13 4.05 4.19
CA LEU A 205 20.82 4.65 4.39
C LEU A 205 20.03 4.76 3.09
N ILE A 206 20.72 5.09 2.00
CA ILE A 206 20.12 5.29 0.68
C ILE A 206 20.13 3.95 -0.07
N THR A 207 19.38 3.00 0.47
CA THR A 207 19.19 1.67 -0.10
C THR A 207 18.13 1.68 -1.19
N ASP A 208 18.00 0.59 -1.94
CA ASP A 208 16.97 0.47 -2.98
C ASP A 208 15.56 0.62 -2.39
N ASP A 209 15.30 0.09 -1.18
CA ASP A 209 14.01 0.25 -0.50
C ASP A 209 13.65 1.71 -0.16
N THR A 210 14.66 2.54 0.15
CA THR A 210 14.42 3.97 0.37
C THR A 210 14.17 4.73 -0.93
N LYS A 211 14.87 4.34 -2.01
CA LYS A 211 14.64 4.87 -3.36
C LYS A 211 13.24 4.51 -3.87
N LEU A 212 12.72 3.32 -3.53
CA LEU A 212 11.34 2.93 -3.85
C LEU A 212 10.31 3.86 -3.20
N GLY A 213 10.58 4.35 -1.99
CA GLY A 213 9.75 5.37 -1.34
C GLY A 213 9.62 6.62 -2.22
N LEU A 214 10.75 7.16 -2.66
CA LEU A 214 10.79 8.29 -3.59
C LEU A 214 10.00 8.01 -4.88
N ILE A 215 10.30 6.88 -5.55
CA ILE A 215 9.66 6.50 -6.82
C ILE A 215 8.14 6.37 -6.64
N SER A 216 7.67 5.74 -5.57
CA SER A 216 6.25 5.59 -5.26
C SER A 216 5.58 6.93 -4.95
N GLY A 217 6.28 7.82 -4.24
CA GLY A 217 5.83 9.18 -3.99
C GLY A 217 5.61 9.96 -5.28
N ALA A 218 6.61 9.97 -6.16
CA ALA A 218 6.54 10.60 -7.47
C ALA A 218 5.42 10.02 -8.33
N ALA A 219 5.30 8.68 -8.38
CA ALA A 219 4.31 7.97 -9.17
C ALA A 219 2.87 8.32 -8.78
N SER A 220 2.63 8.66 -7.51
CA SER A 220 1.30 9.03 -7.03
C SER A 220 0.75 10.33 -7.65
N GLN A 221 1.59 11.15 -8.28
CA GLN A 221 1.19 12.36 -9.00
C GLN A 221 1.54 12.29 -10.49
N ASP A 222 2.75 11.85 -10.81
CA ASP A 222 3.27 11.78 -12.18
C ASP A 222 4.02 10.46 -12.42
N PRO A 223 3.31 9.42 -12.89
CA PRO A 223 3.93 8.14 -13.24
C PRO A 223 5.03 8.26 -14.29
N LYS A 224 4.92 9.20 -15.23
CA LYS A 224 5.92 9.37 -16.30
C LYS A 224 7.22 9.90 -15.72
N LEU A 225 7.16 10.88 -14.83
CA LEU A 225 8.31 11.36 -14.09
C LEU A 225 8.89 10.26 -13.19
N ALA A 226 8.06 9.44 -12.55
CA ALA A 226 8.55 8.32 -11.73
C ALA A 226 9.39 7.31 -12.53
N PHE A 227 9.00 6.96 -13.77
CA PHE A 227 9.82 6.11 -14.66
C PHE A 227 11.14 6.79 -15.08
N GLN A 228 11.15 8.11 -15.25
CA GLN A 228 12.40 8.86 -15.51
C GLN A 228 13.31 8.77 -14.29
N ILE A 229 12.78 9.02 -13.09
CA ILE A 229 13.53 8.94 -11.84
C ILE A 229 14.08 7.53 -11.59
N LEU A 230 13.27 6.49 -11.85
CA LEU A 230 13.72 5.09 -11.78
C LEU A 230 14.95 4.85 -12.65
N SER A 231 14.93 5.35 -13.89
CA SER A 231 16.04 5.21 -14.84
C SER A 231 17.30 5.95 -14.36
N GLU A 232 17.14 7.09 -13.71
CA GLU A 232 18.25 7.88 -13.18
C GLU A 232 18.86 7.32 -11.90
N LEU A 233 18.05 6.70 -11.04
CA LEU A 233 18.50 6.17 -9.75
C LEU A 233 19.25 4.84 -9.86
N GLY A 234 18.98 4.05 -10.90
CA GLY A 234 19.64 2.77 -11.15
C GLY A 234 19.51 1.80 -9.99
N LEU A 235 18.31 1.22 -9.80
CA LEU A 235 18.09 0.17 -8.81
C LEU A 235 18.77 -1.14 -9.22
N LYS A 236 19.16 -1.98 -8.24
CA LYS A 236 19.63 -3.34 -8.54
C LYS A 236 18.51 -4.19 -9.12
N ASP A 237 17.30 -4.01 -8.59
CA ASP A 237 16.07 -4.63 -9.07
C ASP A 237 15.14 -3.54 -9.64
N ALA A 238 15.26 -3.31 -10.95
CA ALA A 238 14.42 -2.35 -11.65
C ALA A 238 12.95 -2.79 -11.69
N ASP A 239 12.68 -4.09 -11.73
CA ASP A 239 11.33 -4.64 -11.81
C ASP A 239 10.52 -4.28 -10.55
N ASN A 240 11.13 -4.35 -9.37
CA ASN A 240 10.48 -3.90 -8.13
C ASN A 240 10.18 -2.38 -8.15
N GLY A 241 11.06 -1.59 -8.78
CA GLY A 241 10.84 -0.17 -9.04
C GLY A 241 9.61 0.07 -9.92
N ILE A 242 9.49 -0.65 -11.03
CA ILE A 242 8.35 -0.57 -11.94
C ILE A 242 7.07 -1.02 -11.23
N GLU A 243 7.15 -2.12 -10.47
CA GLU A 243 6.01 -2.61 -9.70
C GLU A 243 5.54 -1.59 -8.66
N SER A 244 6.47 -0.88 -8.01
CA SER A 244 6.13 0.19 -7.06
C SER A 244 5.34 1.32 -7.73
N ILE A 245 5.70 1.70 -8.96
CA ILE A 245 4.97 2.70 -9.76
C ILE A 245 3.56 2.20 -10.06
N ILE A 246 3.42 0.98 -10.58
CA ILE A 246 2.11 0.41 -10.97
C ILE A 246 1.18 0.28 -9.76
N ARG A 247 1.69 -0.12 -8.60
CA ARG A 247 0.89 -0.29 -7.37
C ARG A 247 0.25 1.01 -6.87
N THR A 248 0.77 2.18 -7.25
CA THR A 248 0.16 3.47 -6.89
C THR A 248 -1.12 3.78 -7.65
N ALA A 249 -1.35 3.12 -8.80
CA ALA A 249 -2.50 3.37 -9.65
C ALA A 249 -3.72 2.59 -9.15
N LYS A 250 -4.57 3.24 -8.34
CA LYS A 250 -5.74 2.62 -7.71
C LYS A 250 -7.06 2.90 -8.42
N THR A 251 -7.15 4.01 -9.15
CA THR A 251 -8.35 4.38 -9.92
C THR A 251 -8.17 4.10 -11.41
N SER A 252 -9.29 4.02 -12.14
CA SER A 252 -9.28 3.88 -13.61
C SER A 252 -8.47 4.96 -14.34
N GLU A 253 -8.52 6.20 -13.85
CA GLU A 253 -7.72 7.31 -14.41
C GLU A 253 -6.23 7.09 -14.17
N GLN A 254 -5.84 6.78 -12.93
CA GLN A 254 -4.44 6.53 -12.58
C GLN A 254 -3.88 5.33 -13.35
N ARG A 255 -4.63 4.24 -13.48
CA ARG A 255 -4.19 3.07 -14.26
C ARG A 255 -3.95 3.41 -15.72
N THR A 256 -4.79 4.26 -16.31
CA THR A 256 -4.63 4.70 -17.69
C THR A 256 -3.34 5.50 -17.86
N THR A 257 -3.10 6.49 -17.01
CA THR A 257 -1.88 7.31 -17.06
C THR A 257 -0.63 6.46 -16.83
N THR A 258 -0.65 5.55 -15.86
CA THR A 258 0.48 4.66 -15.56
C THR A 258 0.74 3.63 -16.66
N LEU A 259 -0.30 3.10 -17.30
CA LEU A 259 -0.15 2.19 -18.44
C LEU A 259 0.48 2.90 -19.65
N ILE A 260 0.08 4.14 -19.92
CA ILE A 260 0.72 4.96 -20.97
C ILE A 260 2.19 5.19 -20.64
N ALA A 261 2.51 5.57 -19.39
CA ALA A 261 3.89 5.77 -18.96
C ALA A 261 4.75 4.49 -19.05
N LEU A 262 4.17 3.33 -18.71
CA LEU A 262 4.84 2.03 -18.87
C LEU A 262 5.10 1.71 -20.35
N ARG A 263 4.13 1.93 -21.24
CA ARG A 263 4.30 1.73 -22.69
C ARG A 263 5.41 2.63 -23.24
N ASP A 264 5.43 3.90 -22.84
CA ASP A 264 6.49 4.86 -23.21
C ASP A 264 7.87 4.40 -22.70
N TYR A 265 7.93 3.84 -21.50
CA TYR A 265 9.16 3.28 -20.92
C TYR A 265 9.65 2.05 -21.71
N LEU A 266 8.75 1.10 -21.96
CA LEU A 266 9.04 -0.11 -22.74
C LEU A 266 9.49 0.21 -24.17
N ALA A 267 8.87 1.21 -24.82
CA ALA A 267 9.23 1.61 -26.19
C ALA A 267 10.68 2.11 -26.33
N LYS A 268 11.30 2.57 -25.23
CA LYS A 268 12.70 3.02 -25.19
C LYS A 268 13.70 1.88 -24.99
N MET A 269 13.23 0.69 -24.61
CA MET A 269 14.12 -0.47 -24.42
C MET A 269 14.56 -1.04 -25.77
N PRO A 270 15.87 -1.12 -26.05
CA PRO A 270 16.36 -1.56 -27.36
C PRO A 270 16.13 -3.05 -27.61
N ASP A 271 16.29 -3.87 -26.57
CA ASP A 271 16.15 -5.33 -26.68
C ASP A 271 14.67 -5.76 -26.68
N GLU A 272 14.23 -6.38 -27.77
CA GLU A 272 12.83 -6.79 -27.95
C GLU A 272 12.41 -7.88 -26.96
N LYS A 273 13.30 -8.84 -26.68
CA LYS A 273 13.00 -9.94 -25.76
C LYS A 273 12.79 -9.41 -24.35
N SER A 274 13.72 -8.63 -23.83
CA SER A 274 13.63 -8.02 -22.50
C SER A 274 12.41 -7.11 -22.39
N ARG A 275 12.09 -6.35 -23.46
CA ARG A 275 10.88 -5.52 -23.50
C ARG A 275 9.62 -6.37 -23.37
N LYS A 276 9.55 -7.48 -24.10
CA LYS A 276 8.43 -8.41 -24.03
C LYS A 276 8.33 -9.06 -22.65
N ASP A 277 9.40 -9.67 -22.17
CA ASP A 277 9.44 -10.35 -20.86
C ASP A 277 9.02 -9.40 -19.72
N LEU A 278 9.49 -8.15 -19.75
CA LEU A 278 9.08 -7.13 -18.77
C LEU A 278 7.61 -6.76 -18.91
N ALA A 279 7.08 -6.60 -20.13
CA ALA A 279 5.67 -6.33 -20.35
C ALA A 279 4.80 -7.47 -19.80
N GLU A 280 5.14 -8.73 -20.10
CA GLU A 280 4.42 -9.91 -19.61
C GLU A 280 4.43 -9.99 -18.08
N ASN A 281 5.56 -9.63 -17.45
CA ASN A 281 5.65 -9.58 -16.00
C ASN A 281 4.82 -8.42 -15.41
N MET A 282 4.85 -7.23 -15.99
CA MET A 282 4.24 -6.04 -15.36
C MET A 282 2.73 -5.92 -15.59
N MET A 283 2.22 -6.32 -16.75
CA MET A 283 0.81 -6.16 -17.13
C MET A 283 -0.21 -6.77 -16.13
N PRO A 284 -0.01 -7.98 -15.57
CA PRO A 284 -0.95 -8.56 -14.60
C PRO A 284 -1.26 -7.64 -13.40
N ARG A 285 -0.31 -6.81 -12.96
CA ARG A 285 -0.50 -5.93 -11.80
C ARG A 285 -1.62 -4.91 -12.01
N PHE A 286 -1.90 -4.49 -13.25
CA PHE A 286 -3.05 -3.64 -13.56
C PHE A 286 -4.39 -4.36 -13.35
N GLY A 287 -4.45 -5.66 -13.65
CA GLY A 287 -5.66 -6.47 -13.46
C GLY A 287 -5.99 -6.64 -11.99
N ASN A 288 -4.97 -6.82 -11.14
CA ASN A 288 -5.14 -6.85 -9.68
C ASN A 288 -5.80 -5.58 -9.16
N SER A 289 -5.31 -4.41 -9.58
CA SER A 289 -5.92 -3.14 -9.19
C SER A 289 -7.33 -2.96 -9.77
N ALA A 290 -7.58 -3.39 -11.01
CA ALA A 290 -8.91 -3.30 -11.62
C ALA A 290 -9.94 -4.17 -10.87
N ALA A 291 -9.55 -5.39 -10.47
CA ALA A 291 -10.39 -6.25 -9.62
C ALA A 291 -10.62 -5.64 -8.22
N GLU A 292 -9.58 -5.06 -7.63
CA GLU A 292 -9.64 -4.39 -6.31
C GLU A 292 -10.58 -3.17 -6.32
N GLU A 293 -10.65 -2.41 -7.42
CA GLU A 293 -11.60 -1.29 -7.57
C GLU A 293 -13.06 -1.79 -7.69
N GLY A 294 -13.27 -3.02 -8.17
CA GLY A 294 -14.56 -3.70 -8.30
C GLY A 294 -15.04 -3.83 -9.75
N PHE A 295 -16.02 -4.71 -9.96
CA PHE A 295 -16.46 -5.14 -11.29
C PHE A 295 -16.85 -3.99 -12.22
N GLU A 296 -17.69 -3.06 -11.77
CA GLU A 296 -18.22 -1.98 -12.63
C GLU A 296 -17.11 -1.05 -13.14
N ALA A 297 -16.23 -0.59 -12.23
CA ALA A 297 -15.14 0.31 -12.59
C ALA A 297 -14.04 -0.43 -13.38
N GLY A 298 -13.65 -1.63 -12.91
CA GLY A 298 -12.60 -2.43 -13.51
C GLY A 298 -12.94 -2.88 -14.94
N SER A 299 -14.14 -3.43 -15.16
CA SER A 299 -14.56 -3.92 -16.47
C SER A 299 -14.71 -2.77 -17.47
N LYS A 300 -15.26 -1.64 -17.03
CA LYS A 300 -15.34 -0.42 -17.85
C LYS A 300 -13.95 0.10 -18.22
N TRP A 301 -12.99 0.04 -17.31
CA TRP A 301 -11.61 0.43 -17.61
C TRP A 301 -10.99 -0.50 -18.65
N LEU A 302 -11.09 -1.83 -18.48
CA LEU A 302 -10.57 -2.82 -19.42
C LEU A 302 -11.11 -2.62 -20.84
N ALA A 303 -12.40 -2.29 -20.97
CA ALA A 303 -13.04 -2.02 -22.26
C ALA A 303 -12.54 -0.73 -22.94
N ASN A 304 -12.12 0.27 -22.17
CA ASN A 304 -11.78 1.61 -22.69
C ASN A 304 -10.27 1.92 -22.70
N ALA A 305 -9.44 1.09 -22.09
CA ALA A 305 -7.99 1.31 -21.93
C ALA A 305 -7.16 1.14 -23.22
N LYS A 306 -7.80 0.86 -24.37
CA LYS A 306 -7.16 0.62 -25.68
C LYS A 306 -6.06 -0.45 -25.55
N LEU A 307 -6.43 -1.58 -24.98
CA LEU A 307 -5.54 -2.73 -24.80
C LEU A 307 -5.43 -3.50 -26.10
N THR A 308 -4.22 -3.93 -26.44
CA THR A 308 -4.03 -4.97 -27.45
C THR A 308 -4.59 -6.31 -26.94
N PRO A 309 -4.92 -7.27 -27.81
CA PRO A 309 -5.37 -8.60 -27.38
C PRO A 309 -4.40 -9.28 -26.39
N SER A 310 -3.09 -9.11 -26.62
CA SER A 310 -2.06 -9.67 -25.75
C SER A 310 -2.00 -8.97 -24.39
N GLU A 311 -2.12 -7.64 -24.34
CA GLU A 311 -2.19 -6.93 -23.06
C GLU A 311 -3.43 -7.31 -22.26
N LEU A 312 -4.59 -7.45 -22.93
CA LEU A 312 -5.81 -7.90 -22.27
C LEU A 312 -5.64 -9.29 -21.64
N GLU A 313 -5.02 -10.22 -22.35
CA GLU A 313 -4.67 -11.56 -21.84
C GLU A 313 -3.78 -11.47 -20.59
N PHE A 314 -2.67 -10.71 -20.64
CA PHE A 314 -1.76 -10.61 -19.49
C PHE A 314 -2.39 -9.90 -18.30
N ILE A 315 -3.08 -8.78 -18.53
CA ILE A 315 -3.75 -8.01 -17.47
C ILE A 315 -4.75 -8.88 -16.73
N THR A 316 -5.54 -9.67 -17.45
CA THR A 316 -6.58 -10.51 -16.84
C THR A 316 -6.05 -11.75 -16.12
N SER A 317 -4.81 -12.16 -16.37
CA SER A 317 -4.22 -13.40 -15.86
C SER A 317 -4.02 -13.48 -14.34
N SER A 318 -4.03 -12.35 -13.62
CA SER A 318 -3.84 -12.33 -12.16
C SER A 318 -5.05 -11.87 -11.37
N MET A 319 -6.18 -11.54 -12.02
CA MET A 319 -7.32 -10.91 -11.36
C MET A 319 -7.91 -11.73 -10.20
N SER A 320 -7.68 -13.05 -10.18
CA SER A 320 -8.22 -13.99 -9.21
C SER A 320 -7.87 -13.73 -7.74
N TYR A 321 -6.88 -12.89 -7.45
CA TYR A 321 -6.42 -12.64 -6.07
C TYR A 321 -7.21 -11.55 -5.34
N ASN A 322 -7.77 -10.57 -6.05
CA ASN A 322 -8.30 -9.34 -5.45
C ASN A 322 -9.75 -9.05 -5.85
N VAL A 323 -10.49 -10.08 -6.28
CA VAL A 323 -11.91 -9.95 -6.60
C VAL A 323 -12.72 -9.70 -5.34
N LYS A 324 -13.63 -8.73 -5.38
CA LYS A 324 -14.54 -8.44 -4.27
C LYS A 324 -15.56 -9.57 -4.09
N ASP A 325 -16.01 -9.73 -2.86
CA ASP A 325 -17.03 -10.72 -2.52
C ASP A 325 -18.32 -10.47 -3.30
N GLY A 326 -18.87 -11.55 -3.88
CA GLY A 326 -20.05 -11.50 -4.75
C GLY A 326 -19.77 -11.11 -6.21
N GLU A 327 -18.53 -10.79 -6.59
CA GLU A 327 -18.19 -10.39 -7.97
C GLU A 327 -17.52 -11.49 -8.81
N ASN A 328 -17.14 -12.63 -8.22
CA ASN A 328 -16.42 -13.72 -8.90
C ASN A 328 -17.13 -14.18 -10.18
N GLY A 329 -18.43 -14.50 -10.10
CA GLY A 329 -19.22 -14.94 -11.26
C GLY A 329 -19.24 -13.91 -12.38
N LYS A 330 -19.41 -12.62 -12.05
CA LYS A 330 -19.40 -11.53 -13.04
C LYS A 330 -18.07 -11.45 -13.78
N TRP A 331 -16.95 -11.54 -13.04
CA TRP A 331 -15.62 -11.53 -13.65
C TRP A 331 -15.35 -12.77 -14.50
N ILE A 332 -15.76 -13.95 -14.06
CA ILE A 332 -15.62 -15.20 -14.82
C ILE A 332 -16.39 -15.13 -16.14
N GLU A 333 -17.64 -14.66 -16.11
CA GLU A 333 -18.47 -14.45 -17.31
C GLU A 333 -17.87 -13.40 -18.24
N TRP A 334 -17.36 -12.31 -17.66
CA TRP A 334 -16.68 -11.26 -18.43
C TRP A 334 -15.44 -11.80 -19.15
N LEU A 335 -14.61 -12.62 -18.50
CA LEU A 335 -13.46 -13.26 -19.13
C LEU A 335 -13.88 -14.18 -20.28
N GLY A 336 -14.92 -14.99 -20.08
CA GLY A 336 -15.47 -15.87 -21.11
C GLY A 336 -16.03 -15.13 -22.33
N THR A 337 -16.54 -13.92 -22.12
CA THR A 337 -17.11 -13.08 -23.19
C THR A 337 -16.05 -12.29 -23.95
N ASN A 338 -14.99 -11.83 -23.28
CA ASN A 338 -14.03 -10.87 -23.83
C ASN A 338 -12.71 -11.50 -24.29
N LEU A 339 -12.48 -12.78 -24.01
CA LEU A 339 -11.30 -13.53 -24.45
C LEU A 339 -11.71 -14.82 -25.14
N ALA A 340 -10.87 -15.28 -26.07
CA ALA A 340 -11.06 -16.59 -26.68
C ALA A 340 -11.03 -17.70 -25.59
N PRO A 341 -11.80 -18.79 -25.74
CA PRO A 341 -11.91 -19.84 -24.73
C PRO A 341 -10.55 -20.37 -24.23
N GLU A 342 -9.62 -20.63 -25.14
CA GLU A 342 -8.28 -21.11 -24.85
C GLU A 342 -7.42 -20.10 -24.06
N LYS A 343 -7.75 -18.82 -24.14
CA LYS A 343 -7.05 -17.73 -23.43
C LYS A 343 -7.66 -17.42 -22.07
N SER A 344 -8.98 -17.58 -21.92
CA SER A 344 -9.67 -17.36 -20.65
C SER A 344 -9.63 -18.57 -19.71
N GLU A 345 -9.51 -19.78 -20.26
CA GLU A 345 -9.64 -21.04 -19.50
C GLU A 345 -8.80 -21.07 -18.22
N GLN A 346 -7.51 -20.75 -18.29
CA GLN A 346 -6.62 -20.80 -17.13
C GLN A 346 -7.01 -19.76 -16.06
N SER A 347 -7.42 -18.57 -16.47
CA SER A 347 -7.85 -17.50 -15.56
C SER A 347 -9.18 -17.87 -14.91
N VAL A 348 -10.14 -18.39 -15.69
CA VAL A 348 -11.43 -18.89 -15.20
C VAL A 348 -11.23 -19.99 -14.16
N ARG A 349 -10.39 -20.99 -14.44
CA ARG A 349 -10.08 -22.05 -13.46
C ARG A 349 -9.52 -21.48 -12.17
N ARG A 350 -8.48 -20.64 -12.24
CA ARG A 350 -7.86 -20.03 -11.05
C ARG A 350 -8.84 -19.19 -10.23
N MET A 351 -9.77 -18.50 -10.89
CA MET A 351 -10.82 -17.74 -10.20
C MET A 351 -11.82 -18.65 -9.51
N VAL A 352 -12.27 -19.72 -10.19
CA VAL A 352 -13.23 -20.67 -9.62
C VAL A 352 -12.63 -21.48 -8.49
N GLU A 353 -11.39 -21.94 -8.62
CA GLU A 353 -10.64 -22.62 -7.56
C GLU A 353 -10.62 -21.78 -6.28
N ARG A 354 -10.12 -20.53 -6.37
CA ARG A 354 -10.07 -19.61 -5.22
C ARG A 354 -11.45 -19.28 -4.64
N TRP A 355 -12.43 -19.07 -5.51
CA TRP A 355 -13.79 -18.82 -5.06
C TRP A 355 -14.35 -20.03 -4.33
N THR A 356 -14.08 -21.24 -4.81
CA THR A 356 -14.53 -22.50 -4.21
C THR A 356 -13.84 -22.76 -2.87
N GLU A 357 -12.53 -22.51 -2.77
CA GLU A 357 -11.78 -22.58 -1.50
C GLU A 357 -12.34 -21.63 -0.43
N LYS A 358 -12.81 -20.45 -0.84
CA LYS A 358 -13.37 -19.45 0.06
C LYS A 358 -14.85 -19.69 0.39
N ASP A 359 -15.65 -20.03 -0.61
CA ASP A 359 -17.11 -20.17 -0.54
C ASP A 359 -17.63 -21.12 -1.63
N TYR A 360 -17.44 -22.43 -1.41
CA TYR A 360 -17.90 -23.48 -2.32
C TYR A 360 -19.42 -23.43 -2.56
N ALA A 361 -20.22 -23.05 -1.57
CA ALA A 361 -21.67 -22.99 -1.70
C ALA A 361 -22.10 -21.90 -2.68
N ALA A 362 -21.51 -20.71 -2.61
CA ALA A 362 -21.77 -19.63 -3.56
C ALA A 362 -21.28 -19.98 -4.97
N ALA A 363 -20.08 -20.57 -5.10
CA ALA A 363 -19.53 -20.99 -6.39
C ALA A 363 -20.42 -22.07 -7.06
N GLY A 364 -20.83 -23.10 -6.30
CA GLY A 364 -21.73 -24.15 -6.76
C GLY A 364 -23.10 -23.61 -7.16
N LYS A 365 -23.67 -22.68 -6.38
CA LYS A 365 -24.92 -22.01 -6.74
C LYS A 365 -24.79 -21.28 -8.07
N TRP A 366 -23.72 -20.51 -8.28
CA TRP A 366 -23.49 -19.80 -9.54
C TRP A 366 -23.35 -20.76 -10.73
N LEU A 367 -22.68 -21.90 -10.56
CA LEU A 367 -22.57 -22.92 -11.62
C LEU A 367 -23.93 -23.44 -12.09
N THR A 368 -24.92 -23.57 -11.20
CA THR A 368 -26.26 -24.01 -11.58
C THR A 368 -27.05 -22.97 -12.39
N THR A 369 -26.71 -21.69 -12.26
CA THR A 369 -27.37 -20.58 -12.96
C THR A 369 -26.62 -20.11 -14.21
N THR A 370 -25.38 -20.56 -14.40
CA THR A 370 -24.53 -20.15 -15.54
C THR A 370 -24.97 -20.86 -16.82
N SER A 371 -24.97 -20.13 -17.94
CA SER A 371 -25.29 -20.69 -19.27
C SER A 371 -24.22 -21.67 -19.74
N ASP A 372 -24.64 -22.69 -20.49
CA ASP A 372 -23.72 -23.69 -21.04
C ASP A 372 -22.75 -23.07 -22.04
N GLY A 373 -21.52 -23.57 -22.06
CA GLY A 373 -20.45 -23.10 -22.92
C GLY A 373 -19.06 -23.34 -22.32
N PRO A 374 -17.98 -22.97 -23.04
CA PRO A 374 -16.61 -23.25 -22.63
C PRO A 374 -16.24 -22.72 -21.25
N THR A 375 -16.75 -21.53 -20.88
CA THR A 375 -16.53 -20.93 -19.56
C THR A 375 -17.12 -21.78 -18.44
N LYS A 376 -18.37 -22.25 -18.59
CA LYS A 376 -19.01 -23.13 -17.62
C LYS A 376 -18.30 -24.49 -17.55
N THR A 377 -17.90 -25.06 -18.69
CA THR A 377 -17.12 -26.30 -18.75
C THR A 377 -15.81 -26.17 -17.95
N ALA A 378 -15.05 -25.09 -18.18
CA ALA A 378 -13.81 -24.83 -17.45
C ALA A 378 -14.07 -24.63 -15.95
N ALA A 379 -15.15 -23.94 -15.60
CA ALA A 379 -15.53 -23.68 -14.21
C ALA A 379 -15.99 -24.94 -13.47
N VAL A 380 -16.86 -25.77 -14.06
CA VAL A 380 -17.30 -27.05 -13.48
C VAL A 380 -16.11 -27.96 -13.20
N ARG A 381 -15.18 -28.09 -14.16
CA ARG A 381 -13.96 -28.88 -13.96
C ARG A 381 -13.16 -28.37 -12.77
N SER A 382 -12.92 -27.06 -12.70
CA SER A 382 -12.17 -26.46 -11.59
C SER A 382 -12.87 -26.66 -10.25
N TYR A 383 -14.19 -26.46 -10.20
CA TYR A 383 -15.00 -26.63 -8.99
C TYR A 383 -14.93 -28.08 -8.49
N ALA A 384 -15.23 -29.04 -9.37
CA ALA A 384 -15.21 -30.47 -9.06
C ALA A 384 -13.83 -30.90 -8.54
N GLU A 385 -12.75 -30.52 -9.22
CA GLU A 385 -11.38 -30.82 -8.79
C GLU A 385 -11.01 -30.17 -7.46
N THR A 386 -11.61 -29.03 -7.10
CA THR A 386 -11.30 -28.30 -5.86
C THR A 386 -12.00 -28.95 -4.66
N ILE A 387 -13.26 -29.34 -4.82
CA ILE A 387 -14.03 -29.98 -3.73
C ILE A 387 -13.71 -31.47 -3.55
N ALA A 388 -13.05 -32.11 -4.52
CA ALA A 388 -12.78 -33.56 -4.51
C ALA A 388 -12.09 -34.09 -3.25
N GLN A 389 -11.23 -33.29 -2.62
CA GLN A 389 -10.53 -33.68 -1.39
C GLN A 389 -11.42 -33.66 -0.13
N TYR A 390 -12.61 -33.07 -0.22
CA TYR A 390 -13.54 -32.89 0.89
C TYR A 390 -14.87 -33.61 0.65
N GLU A 391 -15.39 -33.54 -0.58
CA GLU A 391 -16.64 -34.17 -1.02
C GLU A 391 -16.44 -34.88 -2.37
N PRO A 392 -15.74 -36.02 -2.39
CA PRO A 392 -15.39 -36.70 -3.64
C PRO A 392 -16.61 -37.20 -4.43
N GLU A 393 -17.70 -37.60 -3.77
CA GLU A 393 -18.93 -38.02 -4.43
C GLU A 393 -19.66 -36.84 -5.08
N THR A 394 -19.75 -35.70 -4.37
CA THR A 394 -20.30 -34.46 -4.93
C THR A 394 -19.44 -33.99 -6.10
N ALA A 395 -18.12 -34.08 -6.00
CA ALA A 395 -17.18 -33.76 -7.08
C ALA A 395 -17.45 -34.61 -8.33
N ALA A 396 -17.65 -35.92 -8.14
CA ALA A 396 -17.98 -36.84 -9.23
C ALA A 396 -19.29 -36.47 -9.92
N GLN A 397 -20.34 -36.14 -9.15
CA GLN A 397 -21.61 -35.68 -9.71
C GLN A 397 -21.43 -34.43 -10.57
N TRP A 398 -20.63 -33.46 -10.12
CA TRP A 398 -20.30 -32.28 -10.93
C TRP A 398 -19.51 -32.64 -12.20
N ALA A 399 -18.52 -33.52 -12.10
CA ALA A 399 -17.76 -33.97 -13.26
C ALA A 399 -18.66 -34.64 -14.31
N LEU A 400 -19.69 -35.38 -13.90
CA LEU A 400 -20.65 -36.02 -14.81
C LEU A 400 -21.56 -35.02 -15.54
N THR A 401 -21.65 -33.76 -15.08
CA THR A 401 -22.36 -32.69 -15.82
C THR A 401 -21.56 -32.19 -17.03
N LEU A 402 -20.27 -32.50 -17.12
CA LEU A 402 -19.45 -32.17 -18.28
C LEU A 402 -19.86 -33.02 -19.50
N PRO A 403 -19.79 -32.47 -20.73
CA PRO A 403 -19.97 -33.26 -21.95
C PRO A 403 -19.03 -34.46 -21.99
N ALA A 404 -19.49 -35.56 -22.59
CA ALA A 404 -18.66 -36.74 -22.77
C ALA A 404 -17.41 -36.43 -23.61
N GLY A 405 -16.23 -36.78 -23.10
CA GLY A 405 -14.96 -36.54 -23.78
C GLY A 405 -13.81 -36.33 -22.82
N LYS A 406 -12.69 -35.86 -23.37
CA LYS A 406 -11.39 -35.75 -22.66
C LYS A 406 -11.47 -34.95 -21.37
N ASP A 407 -12.20 -33.84 -21.35
CA ASP A 407 -12.30 -32.99 -20.16
C ASP A 407 -12.99 -33.71 -19.00
N ARG A 408 -14.11 -34.40 -19.26
CA ARG A 408 -14.80 -35.20 -18.25
C ARG A 408 -13.91 -36.33 -17.72
N ASP A 409 -13.29 -37.08 -18.63
CA ASP A 409 -12.45 -38.21 -18.26
C ASP A 409 -11.23 -37.77 -17.44
N GLN A 410 -10.63 -36.62 -17.79
CA GLN A 410 -9.52 -36.04 -17.03
C GLN A 410 -9.98 -35.55 -15.65
N THR A 411 -11.16 -34.91 -15.56
CA THR A 411 -11.73 -34.44 -14.29
C THR A 411 -11.98 -35.61 -13.34
N ILE A 412 -12.58 -36.69 -13.84
CA ILE A 412 -12.82 -37.93 -13.06
C ILE A 412 -11.50 -38.53 -12.56
N LYS A 413 -10.46 -38.58 -13.40
CA LYS A 413 -9.12 -39.02 -12.96
C LYS A 413 -8.52 -38.13 -11.88
N GLN A 414 -8.66 -36.80 -12.00
CA GLN A 414 -8.18 -35.87 -10.98
C GLN A 414 -8.93 -36.05 -9.65
N ILE A 415 -10.24 -36.27 -9.69
CA ILE A 415 -11.05 -36.58 -8.50
C ILE A 415 -10.55 -37.86 -7.81
N TYR A 416 -10.34 -38.94 -8.57
CA TYR A 416 -9.77 -40.18 -8.02
C TYR A 416 -8.38 -39.95 -7.39
N GLN A 417 -7.52 -39.15 -8.03
CA GLN A 417 -6.21 -38.82 -7.49
C GLN A 417 -6.30 -38.06 -6.16
N LYS A 418 -7.23 -37.10 -6.06
CA LYS A 418 -7.48 -36.30 -4.86
C LYS A 418 -8.37 -36.96 -3.82
N TRP A 419 -8.89 -38.16 -4.09
CA TRP A 419 -9.78 -38.88 -3.17
C TRP A 419 -9.13 -39.03 -1.79
N PRO A 420 -9.84 -38.74 -0.69
CA PRO A 420 -9.30 -38.79 0.66
C PRO A 420 -8.71 -40.17 0.99
N ALA A 421 -7.48 -40.19 1.50
CA ALA A 421 -6.81 -41.44 1.90
C ALA A 421 -7.54 -42.16 3.05
N SER A 422 -8.35 -41.45 3.82
CA SER A 422 -9.21 -42.01 4.87
C SER A 422 -10.36 -42.87 4.32
N ASP A 423 -10.70 -42.73 3.05
CA ASP A 423 -11.77 -43.47 2.38
C ASP A 423 -11.21 -44.31 1.22
N ALA A 424 -10.41 -45.33 1.57
CA ALA A 424 -9.83 -46.23 0.60
C ALA A 424 -10.88 -47.07 -0.14
N ALA A 425 -11.95 -47.48 0.55
CA ALA A 425 -13.02 -48.29 -0.04
C ALA A 425 -13.83 -47.50 -1.07
N GLY A 426 -14.21 -46.26 -0.77
CA GLY A 426 -14.88 -45.37 -1.72
C GLY A 426 -13.99 -45.06 -2.93
N LYS A 427 -12.69 -44.80 -2.70
CA LYS A 427 -11.71 -44.62 -3.78
C LYS A 427 -11.64 -45.83 -4.73
N GLU A 428 -11.54 -47.04 -4.18
CA GLU A 428 -11.48 -48.27 -4.98
C GLU A 428 -12.78 -48.48 -5.78
N ALA A 429 -13.94 -48.32 -5.14
CA ALA A 429 -15.23 -48.43 -5.81
C ALA A 429 -15.37 -47.42 -6.96
N PHE A 430 -14.99 -46.16 -6.72
CA PHE A 430 -14.99 -45.11 -7.74
C PHE A 430 -14.04 -45.42 -8.91
N GLY A 431 -12.86 -45.97 -8.60
CA GLY A 431 -11.90 -46.41 -9.62
C GLY A 431 -12.48 -47.50 -10.53
N ILE A 432 -13.17 -48.49 -9.95
CA ILE A 432 -13.83 -49.58 -10.70
C ILE A 432 -14.95 -49.02 -11.58
N GLU A 433 -15.84 -48.18 -11.01
CA GLU A 433 -17.00 -47.60 -11.70
C GLU A 433 -16.58 -46.81 -12.96
N HIS A 434 -15.49 -46.05 -12.85
CA HIS A 434 -15.02 -45.18 -13.92
C HIS A 434 -13.84 -45.72 -14.73
N GLY A 435 -13.48 -46.99 -14.53
CA GLY A 435 -12.43 -47.67 -15.30
C GLY A 435 -11.02 -47.07 -15.10
N ILE A 436 -10.75 -46.54 -13.92
CA ILE A 436 -9.42 -46.04 -13.52
C ILE A 436 -8.64 -47.21 -12.95
N LYS A 437 -7.48 -47.50 -13.56
CA LYS A 437 -6.59 -48.61 -13.18
C LYS A 437 -5.53 -48.20 -12.19
#